data_AF-A0A4R2KDD7-F1
#
_entry.id   AF-A0A4R2KDD7-F1
#
_cell.length_a   1.000
_cell.length_b   1.000
_cell.length_c   1.000
_cell.angle_alpha   90.00
_cell.angle_beta   90.00
_cell.angle_gamma   90.00
#
_symmetry.space_group_name_H-M   'P 1'
#
loop_
_entity.id
_entity.type
_entity.pdbx_description
1 polymer ?
#
loop_
_entity_poly.entity_id
_entity_poly.type
_entity_poly.pdbx_seq_one_letter_code
_entity_poly.pdbx_strand_id
1 'polypeptide(L)'
;MFEIVPGYGLDVSPKLVLGNLCVCVGTYADPEAHEKHFLQTVGSGNWYFSEDDEFRFDPVTGVLRSVRLHIPERNATHHVPPDLPAEPGSIRLTRLVPFSMEPAALRWFADGRLTCLYTVDTPDRRVRVAPDFDLFFSAGELSGWSLARTGEPEFAGLLADYFALVTESTIERLEHEDQGVLRELQELAERVGTSDDARTDLHGRISYMVDFFSG
;
A
#
# COMPACT_ATOMS: atom_id res chain seq x y z
N MET A 1 6.93 19.64 2.15
CA MET A 1 6.75 19.21 0.75
C MET A 1 5.29 19.37 0.33
N PHE A 2 4.37 18.83 1.14
CA PHE A 2 2.94 18.92 0.92
C PHE A 2 2.30 19.96 1.84
N GLU A 3 1.15 20.47 1.43
CA GLU A 3 0.19 21.16 2.30
C GLU A 3 -1.15 20.44 2.22
N ILE A 4 -1.89 20.42 3.33
CA ILE A 4 -3.21 19.77 3.39
C ILE A 4 -4.28 20.76 2.92
N VAL A 5 -5.11 20.33 1.98
CA VAL A 5 -6.24 21.11 1.46
C VAL A 5 -7.57 20.45 1.89
N PRO A 6 -8.49 21.19 2.54
CA PRO A 6 -9.77 20.62 2.98
C PRO A 6 -10.71 20.39 1.80
N GLY A 7 -11.58 19.38 1.90
CA GLY A 7 -12.77 19.26 1.03
C GLY A 7 -12.55 18.72 -0.39
N TYR A 8 -11.35 18.27 -0.73
CA TYR A 8 -11.04 17.63 -2.02
C TYR A 8 -10.52 16.23 -1.74
N GLY A 9 -11.33 15.19 -1.88
CA GLY A 9 -10.85 13.80 -1.90
C GLY A 9 -10.77 13.29 -3.33
N LEU A 10 -10.02 12.21 -3.55
CA LEU A 10 -10.10 11.39 -4.74
C LEU A 10 -11.41 10.60 -4.70
N ASP A 11 -12.26 10.80 -5.70
CA ASP A 11 -13.53 10.07 -5.86
C ASP A 11 -13.31 8.74 -6.60
N VAL A 12 -12.35 7.96 -6.12
CA VAL A 12 -12.01 6.64 -6.66
C VAL A 12 -11.75 5.68 -5.51
N SER A 13 -12.30 4.48 -5.59
CA SER A 13 -12.02 3.46 -4.58
C SER A 13 -10.58 2.96 -4.71
N PRO A 14 -9.82 2.87 -3.61
CA PRO A 14 -8.51 2.26 -3.58
C PRO A 14 -8.56 0.79 -4.05
N LYS A 15 -7.49 0.35 -4.70
CA LYS A 15 -7.27 -1.03 -5.10
C LYS A 15 -6.04 -1.58 -4.38
N LEU A 16 -6.21 -2.67 -3.64
CA LEU A 16 -5.10 -3.47 -3.16
C LEU A 16 -4.66 -4.42 -4.28
N VAL A 17 -3.46 -4.25 -4.79
CA VAL A 17 -2.88 -5.04 -5.88
C VAL A 17 -1.83 -5.98 -5.29
N LEU A 18 -2.23 -7.24 -5.02
CA LEU A 18 -1.39 -8.20 -4.29
C LEU A 18 -0.24 -8.76 -5.13
N GLY A 19 -0.39 -8.83 -6.46
CA GLY A 19 0.69 -9.30 -7.34
C GLY A 19 1.99 -8.50 -7.20
N ASN A 20 1.87 -7.18 -7.00
CA ASN A 20 3.00 -6.26 -6.84
C ASN A 20 3.06 -5.62 -5.44
N LEU A 21 2.32 -6.18 -4.47
CA LEU A 21 2.21 -5.68 -3.10
C LEU A 21 2.10 -4.16 -3.01
N CYS A 22 1.10 -3.58 -3.68
CA CYS A 22 0.88 -2.14 -3.64
C CYS A 22 -0.59 -1.76 -3.49
N VAL A 23 -0.82 -0.52 -3.07
CA VAL A 23 -2.13 0.12 -3.05
C VAL A 23 -2.15 1.21 -4.12
N CYS A 24 -3.13 1.13 -5.02
CA CYS A 24 -3.35 2.11 -6.06
C CYS A 24 -4.63 2.89 -5.77
N VAL A 25 -4.56 4.21 -5.84
CA VAL A 25 -5.72 5.10 -5.79
C VAL A 25 -5.64 6.02 -7.00
N GLY A 26 -6.41 5.73 -8.05
CA GLY A 26 -6.36 6.46 -9.31
C GLY A 26 -7.40 5.96 -10.30
N THR A 27 -7.61 6.72 -11.38
CA THR A 27 -8.62 6.41 -12.42
C THR A 27 -8.12 5.46 -13.52
N TYR A 28 -6.84 5.09 -13.52
CA TYR A 28 -6.28 4.20 -14.53
C TYR A 28 -6.60 2.73 -14.22
N ALA A 29 -6.99 1.99 -15.26
CA ALA A 29 -7.42 0.59 -15.14
C ALA A 29 -6.37 -0.41 -15.62
N ASP A 30 -5.43 0.03 -16.44
CA ASP A 30 -4.44 -0.80 -17.13
C ASP A 30 -3.10 -0.04 -17.28
N PRO A 31 -2.01 -0.72 -17.67
CA PRO A 31 -0.70 -0.10 -17.81
C PRO A 31 -0.64 1.05 -18.82
N GLU A 32 -1.38 0.98 -19.93
CA GLU A 32 -1.40 2.05 -20.94
C GLU A 32 -2.08 3.32 -20.39
N ALA A 33 -3.20 3.14 -19.69
CA ALA A 33 -3.88 4.20 -18.98
C ALA A 33 -3.01 4.79 -17.86
N HIS A 34 -2.22 3.97 -17.15
CA HIS A 34 -1.27 4.43 -16.14
C HIS A 34 -0.14 5.25 -16.77
N GLU A 35 0.45 4.80 -17.87
CA GLU A 35 1.51 5.53 -18.58
C GLU A 35 1.00 6.90 -19.05
N LYS A 36 -0.17 6.94 -19.69
CA LYS A 36 -0.79 8.20 -20.12
C LYS A 36 -1.05 9.12 -18.93
N HIS A 37 -1.58 8.59 -17.82
CA HIS A 37 -1.82 9.34 -16.60
C HIS A 37 -0.53 9.91 -16.02
N PHE A 38 0.54 9.11 -16.00
CA PHE A 38 1.86 9.52 -15.57
C PHE A 38 2.36 10.71 -16.41
N LEU A 39 2.30 10.62 -17.75
CA LEU A 39 2.72 11.70 -18.64
C LEU A 39 1.90 13.00 -18.52
N GLN A 40 0.66 12.91 -18.04
CA GLN A 40 -0.27 14.05 -17.89
C GLN A 40 -0.21 14.72 -16.51
N THR A 41 0.57 14.16 -15.59
CA THR A 41 0.66 14.62 -14.20
C THR A 41 2.11 14.98 -13.84
N VAL A 42 2.32 15.51 -12.64
CA VAL A 42 3.64 15.78 -12.06
C VAL A 42 3.74 15.16 -10.67
N GLY A 43 4.94 14.86 -10.18
CA GLY A 43 5.11 14.36 -8.82
C GLY A 43 6.26 13.37 -8.69
N SER A 44 6.14 12.46 -7.72
CA SER A 44 7.09 11.35 -7.54
C SER A 44 6.80 10.19 -8.47
N GLY A 45 7.67 9.19 -8.39
CA GLY A 45 7.73 8.06 -9.30
C GLY A 45 8.78 8.30 -10.38
N ASN A 46 9.63 7.31 -10.58
CA ASN A 46 10.53 7.25 -11.71
C ASN A 46 10.13 6.03 -12.55
N TRP A 47 9.88 6.24 -13.84
CA TRP A 47 9.62 5.15 -14.77
C TRP A 47 10.69 4.04 -14.72
N TYR A 48 11.94 4.41 -14.39
CA TYR A 48 13.07 3.50 -14.27
C TYR A 48 13.22 2.86 -12.88
N PHE A 49 12.66 3.44 -11.82
CA PHE A 49 12.74 2.89 -10.46
C PHE A 49 11.33 2.53 -10.00
N SER A 50 10.94 1.30 -10.29
CA SER A 50 9.63 0.74 -9.94
C SER A 50 9.40 0.58 -8.44
N GLU A 51 10.42 0.82 -7.63
CA GLU A 51 10.42 0.60 -6.18
C GLU A 51 9.94 1.82 -5.40
N ASP A 52 10.01 3.03 -5.95
CA ASP A 52 9.55 4.25 -5.25
C ASP A 52 8.02 4.33 -5.16
N ASP A 53 7.53 4.96 -4.09
CA ASP A 53 6.14 5.35 -3.98
C ASP A 53 5.82 6.49 -4.95
N GLU A 54 4.73 6.32 -5.69
CA GLU A 54 4.27 7.27 -6.70
C GLU A 54 3.14 8.13 -6.14
N PHE A 55 3.35 9.44 -6.12
CA PHE A 55 2.34 10.45 -5.85
C PHE A 55 2.22 11.33 -7.09
N ARG A 56 1.05 11.33 -7.73
CA ARG A 56 0.79 12.15 -8.93
C ARG A 56 -0.15 13.29 -8.59
N PHE A 57 0.18 14.46 -9.09
CA PHE A 57 -0.50 15.71 -8.84
C PHE A 57 -0.90 16.37 -10.16
N ASP A 58 -1.97 17.14 -10.07
CA ASP A 58 -2.44 18.01 -11.13
C ASP A 58 -1.37 19.08 -11.44
N PRO A 59 -0.92 19.25 -12.69
CA PRO A 59 0.18 20.17 -13.01
C PRO A 59 -0.20 21.65 -12.86
N VAL A 60 -1.49 21.99 -12.77
CA VAL A 60 -1.96 23.38 -12.66
C VAL A 60 -2.24 23.75 -11.21
N THR A 61 -2.99 22.90 -10.51
CA THR A 61 -3.44 23.15 -9.13
C THR A 61 -2.50 22.57 -8.09
N GLY A 62 -1.62 21.63 -8.49
CA GLY A 62 -0.73 20.91 -7.59
C GLY A 62 -1.44 19.93 -6.66
N VAL A 63 -2.76 19.70 -6.81
CA VAL A 63 -3.56 18.83 -5.92
C VAL A 63 -3.38 17.36 -6.33
N LEU A 64 -3.38 16.45 -5.34
CA LEU A 64 -3.24 15.01 -5.55
C LEU A 64 -4.29 14.49 -6.55
N ARG A 65 -3.85 13.64 -7.48
CA ARG A 65 -4.67 12.99 -8.51
C ARG A 65 -4.61 11.47 -8.41
N SER A 66 -3.49 10.91 -7.98
CA SER A 66 -3.39 9.49 -7.70
C SER A 66 -2.21 9.16 -6.80
N VAL A 67 -2.25 7.96 -6.22
CA VAL A 67 -1.09 7.33 -5.59
C VAL A 67 -0.93 5.88 -6.01
N ARG A 68 0.31 5.39 -6.01
CA ARG A 68 0.67 3.97 -6.03
C ARG A 68 1.75 3.74 -4.98
N LEU A 69 1.39 3.06 -3.89
CA LEU A 69 2.22 2.93 -2.69
C LEU A 69 2.54 1.48 -2.40
N HIS A 70 3.81 1.15 -2.21
CA HIS A 70 4.28 -0.20 -1.93
C HIS A 70 4.03 -0.59 -0.48
N ILE A 71 3.74 -1.88 -0.28
CA ILE A 71 3.53 -2.49 1.03
C ILE A 71 4.86 -3.12 1.46
N PRO A 72 5.50 -2.62 2.52
CA PRO A 72 6.76 -3.19 2.99
C PRO A 72 6.58 -4.60 3.50
N GLU A 73 7.66 -5.38 3.47
CA GLU A 73 7.72 -6.74 4.02
C GLU A 73 8.04 -6.77 5.51
N ARG A 74 8.35 -5.62 6.11
CA ARG A 74 8.67 -5.52 7.53
C ARG A 74 7.44 -5.13 8.35
N ASN A 75 7.12 -5.96 9.34
CA ASN A 75 6.04 -5.68 10.29
C ASN A 75 6.50 -4.69 11.38
N ALA A 76 5.61 -3.76 11.75
CA ALA A 76 5.79 -2.90 12.91
C ALA A 76 5.69 -3.73 14.20
N THR A 77 6.57 -3.46 15.17
CA THR A 77 6.57 -4.15 16.47
C THR A 77 5.58 -3.57 17.47
N HIS A 78 5.03 -2.40 17.17
CA HIS A 78 4.08 -1.70 18.01
C HIS A 78 2.87 -1.26 17.20
N HIS A 79 1.73 -1.23 17.85
CA HIS A 79 0.48 -0.75 17.28
C HIS A 79 0.61 0.73 16.85
N VAL A 80 0.18 1.01 15.62
CA VAL A 80 0.22 2.35 15.01
C VAL A 80 -1.20 2.93 15.04
N PRO A 81 -1.42 4.20 15.45
CA PRO A 81 -2.71 4.61 16.00
C PRO A 81 -3.85 4.62 14.97
N PRO A 82 -4.94 3.85 15.19
CA PRO A 82 -6.17 3.92 14.41
C PRO A 82 -7.12 5.04 14.88
N ASP A 83 -6.86 5.64 16.05
CA ASP A 83 -7.85 6.45 16.78
C ASP A 83 -7.85 7.94 16.46
N LEU A 84 -7.02 8.38 15.51
CA LEU A 84 -7.12 9.76 15.02
C LEU A 84 -8.39 9.91 14.17
N PRO A 85 -9.23 10.93 14.44
CA PRO A 85 -10.35 11.24 13.57
C PRO A 85 -9.81 11.64 12.20
N ALA A 86 -10.39 11.05 11.15
CA ALA A 86 -9.98 11.36 9.79
C ALA A 86 -10.71 12.61 9.28
N GLU A 87 -9.94 13.60 8.84
CA GLU A 87 -10.47 14.81 8.22
C GLU A 87 -10.52 14.63 6.70
N PRO A 88 -11.68 14.86 6.04
CA PRO A 88 -11.74 14.84 4.57
C PRO A 88 -10.86 15.92 3.94
N GLY A 89 -9.98 15.52 3.01
CA GLY A 89 -9.10 16.47 2.33
C GLY A 89 -8.17 15.79 1.35
N SER A 90 -7.21 16.55 0.83
CA SER A 90 -6.15 16.06 -0.05
C SER A 90 -4.84 16.76 0.31
N ILE A 91 -3.78 16.39 -0.38
CA ILE A 91 -2.51 17.10 -0.35
C ILE A 91 -2.29 17.87 -1.64
N ARG A 92 -1.63 19.02 -1.50
CA ARG A 92 -1.15 19.85 -2.59
C ARG A 92 0.36 20.01 -2.50
N LEU A 93 1.03 19.99 -3.64
CA LEU A 93 2.44 20.34 -3.71
C LEU A 93 2.63 21.83 -3.42
N THR A 94 3.47 22.12 -2.42
CA THR A 94 3.91 23.51 -2.15
C THR A 94 4.81 24.07 -3.25
N ARG A 95 5.46 23.18 -4.02
CA ARG A 95 6.32 23.51 -5.17
C ARG A 95 6.19 22.40 -6.21
N LEU A 96 6.00 22.78 -7.47
CA LEU A 96 5.93 21.85 -8.60
C LEU A 96 7.35 21.47 -9.07
N VAL A 97 8.07 20.75 -8.22
CA VAL A 97 9.41 20.22 -8.52
C VAL A 97 9.40 18.70 -8.41
N PRO A 98 10.19 17.98 -9.24
CA PRO A 98 10.35 16.55 -9.09
C PRO A 98 10.91 16.19 -7.70
N PHE A 99 10.45 15.08 -7.15
CA PHE A 99 10.94 14.49 -5.91
C PHE A 99 10.82 12.97 -5.99
N SER A 100 11.57 12.25 -5.16
CA SER A 100 11.40 10.81 -4.95
C SER A 100 10.75 10.59 -3.59
N MET A 101 10.03 9.48 -3.46
CA MET A 101 9.43 9.05 -2.22
C MET A 101 9.79 7.58 -2.03
N GLU A 102 10.67 7.30 -1.08
CA GLU A 102 10.96 5.93 -0.69
C GLU A 102 9.68 5.25 -0.16
N PRO A 103 9.52 3.94 -0.37
CA PRO A 103 8.43 3.17 0.21
C PRO A 103 8.30 3.34 1.72
N ALA A 104 7.10 3.08 2.21
CA ALA A 104 6.91 2.88 3.64
C ALA A 104 7.84 1.75 4.13
N ALA A 105 8.44 1.93 5.30
CA ALA A 105 9.41 1.00 5.87
C ALA A 105 8.75 -0.09 6.73
N LEU A 106 7.58 0.20 7.30
CA LEU A 106 6.87 -0.69 8.23
C LEU A 106 5.41 -0.84 7.81
N ARG A 107 4.84 -2.03 8.02
CA ARG A 107 3.40 -2.27 7.94
C ARG A 107 2.83 -2.83 9.23
N TRP A 108 1.54 -2.60 9.43
CA TRP A 108 0.73 -3.17 10.49
C TRP A 108 -0.64 -3.53 9.89
N PHE A 109 -1.11 -4.75 10.15
CA PHE A 109 -2.43 -5.19 9.71
C PHE A 109 -3.24 -5.69 10.91
N ALA A 110 -4.33 -4.99 11.20
CA ALA A 110 -5.27 -5.36 12.27
C ALA A 110 -6.67 -4.87 11.91
N ASP A 111 -7.69 -5.60 12.35
CA ASP A 111 -9.11 -5.21 12.19
C ASP A 111 -9.50 -4.84 10.75
N GLY A 112 -8.93 -5.56 9.77
CA GLY A 112 -9.18 -5.32 8.34
C GLY A 112 -8.55 -4.04 7.78
N ARG A 113 -7.65 -3.39 8.53
CA ARG A 113 -6.92 -2.19 8.12
C ARG A 113 -5.44 -2.48 7.93
N LEU A 114 -4.94 -2.19 6.74
CA LEU A 114 -3.51 -2.11 6.47
C LEU A 114 -3.04 -0.69 6.78
N THR A 115 -2.01 -0.57 7.61
CA THR A 115 -1.34 0.70 7.94
C THR A 115 0.13 0.57 7.61
N CYS A 116 0.66 1.50 6.82
CA CYS A 116 2.06 1.52 6.44
C CYS A 116 2.68 2.86 6.86
N LEU A 117 3.92 2.81 7.35
CA LEU A 117 4.62 3.96 7.92
C LEU A 117 5.94 4.21 7.20
N TYR A 118 6.19 5.47 6.84
CA TYR A 118 7.49 5.94 6.37
C TYR A 118 8.45 6.18 7.53
N THR A 119 7.93 6.68 8.66
CA THR A 119 8.73 6.96 9.87
C THR A 119 8.10 6.31 11.09
N VAL A 120 8.89 6.16 12.17
CA VAL A 120 8.38 5.65 13.46
C VAL A 120 7.67 6.72 14.29
N ASP A 121 7.53 7.94 13.75
CA ASP A 121 6.89 9.04 14.45
C ASP A 121 5.40 8.78 14.62
N THR A 122 4.87 9.13 15.78
CA THR A 122 3.43 9.02 16.03
C THR A 122 2.69 10.07 15.21
N PRO A 123 1.75 9.68 14.33
CA PRO A 123 0.95 10.64 13.60
C PRO A 123 0.19 11.57 14.54
N ASP A 124 0.11 12.85 14.18
CA ASP A 124 -0.73 13.85 14.85
C ASP A 124 -1.95 14.24 14.01
N ARG A 125 -1.97 13.82 12.74
CA ARG A 125 -3.07 14.13 11.82
C ARG A 125 -3.34 13.00 10.85
N ARG A 126 -4.62 12.82 10.52
CA ARG A 126 -5.12 11.82 9.57
C ARG A 126 -6.02 12.51 8.55
N VAL A 127 -5.66 12.41 7.29
CA VAL A 127 -6.41 13.01 6.17
C VAL A 127 -7.01 11.90 5.33
N ARG A 128 -8.34 11.87 5.23
CA ARG A 128 -9.04 10.97 4.31
C ARG A 128 -8.97 11.52 2.91
N VAL A 129 -8.10 10.94 2.09
CA VAL A 129 -7.86 11.38 0.71
C VAL A 129 -8.64 10.59 -0.33
N ALA A 130 -9.19 9.42 0.01
CA ALA A 130 -10.13 8.68 -0.82
C ALA A 130 -11.04 7.81 0.07
N PRO A 131 -12.12 7.20 -0.45
CA PRO A 131 -12.90 6.21 0.31
C PRO A 131 -11.97 5.17 0.93
N ASP A 132 -12.09 4.98 2.24
CA ASP A 132 -11.32 4.00 3.02
C ASP A 132 -9.79 4.13 3.01
N PHE A 133 -9.26 5.20 2.41
CA PHE A 133 -7.82 5.43 2.32
C PHE A 133 -7.44 6.78 2.92
N ASP A 134 -6.49 6.72 3.84
CA ASP A 134 -6.07 7.84 4.66
C ASP A 134 -4.56 8.02 4.56
N LEU A 135 -4.11 9.27 4.56
CA LEU A 135 -2.71 9.65 4.75
C LEU A 135 -2.50 10.12 6.18
N PHE A 136 -1.35 9.79 6.74
CA PHE A 136 -0.93 10.20 8.09
C PHE A 136 0.16 11.26 8.01
N PHE A 137 0.07 12.24 8.91
CA PHE A 137 1.09 13.27 9.06
C PHE A 137 1.58 13.34 10.50
N SER A 138 2.84 13.73 10.67
CA SER A 138 3.47 14.07 11.94
C SER A 138 4.23 15.39 11.75
N ALA A 139 3.94 16.40 12.58
CA ALA A 139 4.56 17.72 12.48
C ALA A 139 4.48 18.37 11.07
N GLY A 140 3.43 18.04 10.31
CA GLY A 140 3.22 18.52 8.94
C GLY A 140 3.96 17.76 7.83
N GLU A 141 4.68 16.68 8.18
CA GLU A 141 5.34 15.79 7.22
C GLU A 141 4.54 14.48 7.06
N LEU A 142 4.62 13.88 5.87
CA LEU A 142 3.94 12.62 5.58
C LEU A 142 4.63 11.50 6.37
N SER A 143 3.90 10.85 7.28
CA SER A 143 4.45 9.79 8.15
C SER A 143 3.95 8.40 7.79
N GLY A 144 2.88 8.29 7.01
CA GLY A 144 2.37 7.00 6.54
C GLY A 144 1.04 7.08 5.82
N TRP A 145 0.41 5.93 5.65
CA TRP A 145 -0.90 5.79 5.03
C TRP A 145 -1.64 4.57 5.59
N SER A 146 -2.96 4.52 5.42
CA SER A 146 -3.74 3.32 5.69
C SER A 146 -4.80 3.06 4.64
N LEU A 147 -5.10 1.79 4.46
CA LEU A 147 -6.22 1.29 3.68
C LEU A 147 -7.11 0.46 4.61
N ALA A 148 -8.31 0.96 4.88
CA ALA A 148 -9.37 0.13 5.42
C ALA A 148 -9.87 -0.77 4.29
N ARG A 149 -10.00 -2.06 4.53
CA ARG A 149 -10.76 -2.92 3.63
C ARG A 149 -12.18 -3.04 4.14
N THR A 150 -13.13 -2.65 3.31
CA THR A 150 -14.50 -3.16 3.38
C THR A 150 -14.52 -4.49 2.64
N GLY A 151 -14.65 -5.60 3.36
CA GLY A 151 -14.64 -6.93 2.77
C GLY A 151 -15.09 -8.00 3.76
N GLU A 152 -15.20 -9.24 3.29
CA GLU A 152 -15.59 -10.36 4.13
C GLU A 152 -14.54 -10.58 5.24
N PRO A 153 -14.95 -10.72 6.52
CA PRO A 153 -14.03 -10.92 7.64
C PRO A 153 -13.07 -12.11 7.45
N GLU A 154 -13.52 -13.14 6.74
CA GLU A 154 -12.70 -14.31 6.41
C GLU A 154 -11.49 -13.93 5.54
N PHE A 155 -11.69 -13.13 4.49
CA PHE A 155 -10.59 -12.70 3.63
C PHE A 155 -9.62 -11.76 4.36
N ALA A 156 -10.12 -10.94 5.28
CA ALA A 156 -9.25 -10.16 6.16
C ALA A 156 -8.35 -11.05 7.04
N GLY A 157 -8.88 -12.18 7.54
CA GLY A 157 -8.09 -13.18 8.26
C GLY A 157 -6.99 -13.80 7.39
N LEU A 158 -7.31 -14.14 6.14
CA LEU A 158 -6.32 -14.68 5.19
C LEU A 158 -5.22 -13.69 4.84
N LEU A 159 -5.55 -12.40 4.70
CA LEU A 159 -4.56 -11.34 4.52
C LEU A 159 -3.69 -11.15 5.77
N ALA A 160 -4.28 -11.24 6.97
CA ALA A 160 -3.53 -11.17 8.21
C ALA A 160 -2.50 -12.30 8.31
N ASP A 161 -2.91 -13.54 8.00
CA ASP A 161 -2.03 -14.70 7.95
C ASP A 161 -0.91 -14.51 6.90
N TYR A 162 -1.25 -14.01 5.71
CA TYR A 162 -0.27 -13.68 4.68
C TYR A 162 0.76 -12.66 5.14
N PHE A 163 0.33 -11.54 5.75
CA PHE A 163 1.25 -10.49 6.21
C PHE A 163 2.05 -10.90 7.46
N ALA A 164 1.53 -11.83 8.26
CA ALA A 164 2.28 -12.43 9.36
C ALA A 164 3.38 -13.37 8.83
N LEU A 165 3.09 -14.10 7.75
CA LEU A 165 3.99 -15.09 7.17
C LEU A 165 5.05 -14.45 6.27
N VAL A 166 4.67 -13.59 5.31
CA VAL A 166 5.59 -13.03 4.31
C VAL A 166 6.32 -11.81 4.84
N THR A 167 7.35 -12.05 5.64
CA THR A 167 8.22 -11.00 6.20
C THR A 167 9.65 -11.12 5.70
N GLU A 168 10.44 -10.06 5.79
CA GLU A 168 11.89 -10.08 5.49
C GLU A 168 12.59 -11.29 6.14
N SER A 169 12.38 -11.51 7.44
CA SER A 169 12.96 -12.68 8.14
C SER A 169 12.47 -14.03 7.63
N THR A 170 11.25 -14.09 7.09
CA THR A 170 10.70 -15.31 6.50
C THR A 170 11.26 -15.55 5.11
N ILE A 171 11.46 -14.48 4.33
CA ILE A 171 12.12 -14.54 3.02
C ILE A 171 13.56 -15.05 3.18
N GLU A 172 14.33 -14.50 4.14
CA GLU A 172 15.67 -15.01 4.46
C GLU A 172 15.66 -16.51 4.79
N ARG A 173 14.68 -16.98 5.58
CA ARG A 173 14.54 -18.41 5.90
C ARG A 173 14.24 -19.26 4.66
N LEU A 174 13.42 -18.76 3.73
CA LEU A 174 13.12 -19.43 2.47
C LEU A 174 14.34 -19.51 1.55
N GLU A 175 15.17 -18.47 1.51
CA GLU A 175 16.47 -18.49 0.80
C GLU A 175 17.43 -19.55 1.38
N HIS A 176 17.23 -19.93 2.65
CA HIS A 176 17.92 -21.03 3.33
C HIS A 176 17.13 -22.36 3.30
N GLU A 177 16.20 -22.51 2.36
CA GLU A 177 15.43 -23.75 2.09
C GLU A 177 14.58 -24.24 3.28
N ASP A 178 14.10 -23.34 4.14
CA ASP A 178 13.25 -23.70 5.29
C ASP A 178 11.91 -24.31 4.84
N GLN A 179 11.84 -25.64 4.87
CA GLN A 179 10.67 -26.43 4.49
C GLN A 179 9.46 -26.21 5.40
N GLY A 180 9.65 -25.69 6.61
CA GLY A 180 8.56 -25.34 7.50
C GLY A 180 7.77 -24.15 6.96
N VAL A 181 8.48 -23.07 6.60
CA VAL A 181 7.87 -21.89 5.99
C VAL A 181 7.21 -22.22 4.66
N LEU A 182 7.87 -23.01 3.82
CA LEU A 182 7.33 -23.39 2.52
C LEU A 182 6.00 -24.13 2.66
N ARG A 183 5.90 -25.03 3.65
CA ARG A 183 4.64 -25.73 3.98
C ARG A 183 3.56 -24.76 4.47
N GLU A 184 3.90 -23.83 5.34
CA GLU A 184 2.95 -22.81 5.81
C GLU A 184 2.39 -21.96 4.65
N LEU A 185 3.23 -21.62 3.66
CA LEU A 185 2.79 -20.92 2.45
C LEU A 185 1.85 -21.79 1.59
N GLN A 186 2.16 -23.08 1.42
CA GLN A 186 1.31 -24.01 0.69
C GLN A 186 -0.07 -24.18 1.35
N GLU A 187 -0.08 -24.39 2.67
CA GLU A 187 -1.32 -24.48 3.46
C GLU A 187 -2.13 -23.19 3.37
N LEU A 188 -1.47 -22.02 3.38
CA LEU A 188 -2.14 -20.75 3.18
C LEU A 188 -2.74 -20.62 1.78
N ALA A 189 -2.01 -21.03 0.72
CA ALA A 189 -2.53 -21.00 -0.66
C ALA A 189 -3.81 -21.83 -0.80
N GLU A 190 -3.83 -23.05 -0.24
CA GLU A 190 -5.01 -23.92 -0.23
C GLU A 190 -6.22 -23.28 0.44
N ARG A 191 -6.01 -22.61 1.58
CA ARG A 191 -7.07 -21.90 2.32
C ARG A 191 -7.60 -20.67 1.57
N VAL A 192 -6.74 -19.96 0.84
CA VAL A 192 -7.13 -18.77 0.07
C VAL A 192 -8.05 -19.16 -1.08
N GLY A 193 -7.69 -20.21 -1.83
CA GLY A 193 -8.43 -20.66 -3.01
C GLY A 193 -8.53 -19.57 -4.10
N THR A 194 -9.45 -19.72 -5.05
CA THR A 194 -9.59 -18.82 -6.22
C THR A 194 -11.06 -18.47 -6.51
N SER A 195 -11.85 -18.23 -5.46
CA SER A 195 -13.31 -18.04 -5.60
C SER A 195 -13.72 -16.66 -6.15
N ASP A 196 -12.84 -15.66 -6.03
CA ASP A 196 -13.02 -14.31 -6.55
C ASP A 196 -11.66 -13.71 -6.98
N ASP A 197 -11.70 -12.52 -7.60
CA ASP A 197 -10.50 -11.84 -8.11
C ASP A 197 -9.48 -11.56 -7.00
N ALA A 198 -9.91 -11.12 -5.81
CA ALA A 198 -9.00 -10.77 -4.72
C ALA A 198 -8.31 -12.00 -4.12
N ARG A 199 -9.03 -13.11 -4.00
CA ARG A 199 -8.47 -14.42 -3.61
C ARG A 199 -7.57 -14.99 -4.68
N THR A 200 -7.95 -14.86 -5.96
CA THR A 200 -7.13 -15.29 -7.09
C THR A 200 -5.79 -14.54 -7.11
N ASP A 201 -5.80 -13.22 -6.87
CA ASP A 201 -4.58 -12.42 -6.77
C ASP A 201 -3.71 -12.84 -5.59
N LEU A 202 -4.31 -13.06 -4.41
CA LEU A 202 -3.56 -13.51 -3.23
C LEU A 202 -2.96 -14.91 -3.44
N HIS A 203 -3.76 -15.84 -3.95
CA HIS A 203 -3.33 -17.19 -4.26
C HIS A 203 -2.20 -17.17 -5.28
N GLY A 204 -2.34 -16.41 -6.38
CA GLY A 204 -1.29 -16.28 -7.40
C GLY A 204 0.02 -15.76 -6.82
N ARG A 205 -0.03 -14.77 -5.93
CA ARG A 205 1.16 -14.26 -5.22
C ARG A 205 1.81 -15.33 -4.34
N ILE A 206 1.02 -16.07 -3.56
CA ILE A 206 1.56 -17.13 -2.69
C ILE A 206 2.15 -18.27 -3.52
N SER A 207 1.44 -18.73 -4.57
CA SER A 207 1.94 -19.77 -5.47
C SER A 207 3.23 -19.38 -6.15
N TYR A 208 3.36 -18.13 -6.62
CA TYR A 208 4.62 -17.62 -7.17
C TYR A 208 5.77 -17.76 -6.19
N MET A 209 5.56 -17.41 -4.91
CA MET A 209 6.60 -17.56 -3.88
C MET A 209 6.94 -19.04 -3.65
N VAL A 210 5.93 -19.91 -3.54
CA VAL A 210 6.14 -21.35 -3.39
C VAL A 210 6.97 -21.90 -4.54
N ASP A 211 6.59 -21.60 -5.80
CA ASP A 211 7.30 -22.08 -6.99
C ASP A 211 8.74 -21.55 -7.04
N PHE A 212 8.94 -20.27 -6.69
CA PHE A 212 10.25 -19.64 -6.68
C PHE A 212 11.22 -20.30 -5.69
N PHE A 213 10.76 -20.65 -4.48
CA PHE A 213 11.60 -21.24 -3.43
C PHE A 213 11.60 -22.78 -3.40
N SER A 214 10.85 -23.44 -4.29
CA SER A 214 10.82 -24.92 -4.40
C SER A 214 11.76 -25.46 -5.48
N GLY A 215 12.28 -24.60 -6.36
CA GLY A 215 13.15 -24.97 -7.48
C GLY A 215 14.63 -24.81 -7.17
#